data_AF-N6U0A2-F1
#
_entry.id   AF-N6U0A2-F1
#
_cell.length_a   1.000
_cell.length_b   1.000
_cell.length_c   1.000
_cell.angle_alpha   90.00
_cell.angle_beta   90.00
_cell.angle_gamma   90.00
#
_symmetry.space_group_name_H-M   'P 1'
#
loop_
_entity.id
_entity.type
_entity.pdbx_description
1 polymer ?
#
loop_
_entity_poly.entity_id
_entity_poly.type
_entity_poly.pdbx_seq_one_letter_code
_entity_poly.pdbx_strand_id
1 'polypeptide(L)'
;MEKLKEKIDAKRDQIKDAERQVKDAQREAKHGSVKEKMVHDKKKKTLERLKDQLAKLEIQETDRDENKTIALGTSKLNYLDPRISVAWCKKYSVPIEKIYNKTQRDKFRWAIDMAGPDYRFDKIK
;
A
#
# COMPACT_ATOMS: atom_id res chain seq x y z
N MET A 1 9.02 -3.34 -16.69
CA MET A 1 8.36 -2.07 -16.31
C MET A 1 7.16 -1.80 -17.19
N GLU A 2 7.25 -2.01 -18.51
CA GLU A 2 6.19 -1.79 -19.50
C GLU A 2 4.82 -2.37 -19.13
N LYS A 3 4.74 -3.67 -18.79
CA LYS A 3 3.48 -4.32 -18.35
C LYS A 3 2.82 -3.71 -17.10
N LEU A 4 3.59 -3.05 -16.21
CA LEU A 4 3.02 -2.39 -15.03
C LEU A 4 2.46 -1.02 -15.41
N LYS A 5 3.16 -0.30 -16.29
CA LYS A 5 2.70 0.98 -16.85
C LYS A 5 1.41 0.81 -17.63
N GLU A 6 1.32 -0.20 -18.50
CA GLU A 6 0.08 -0.56 -19.22
C GLU A 6 -1.10 -0.81 -18.26
N LYS A 7 -0.87 -1.49 -17.14
CA LYS A 7 -1.90 -1.74 -16.12
C LYS A 7 -2.33 -0.46 -15.41
N ILE A 8 -1.39 0.44 -15.12
CA ILE A 8 -1.67 1.74 -14.51
C ILE A 8 -2.51 2.59 -15.46
N ASP A 9 -2.14 2.65 -16.74
CA ASP A 9 -2.85 3.45 -17.74
C ASP A 9 -4.26 2.91 -17.98
N ALA A 10 -4.42 1.60 -18.14
CA ALA A 10 -5.74 0.96 -18.20
C ALA A 10 -6.59 1.26 -16.94
N LYS A 11 -5.97 1.35 -15.76
CA LYS A 11 -6.65 1.69 -14.51
C LYS A 11 -7.09 3.15 -14.46
N ARG A 12 -6.26 4.06 -14.97
CA ARG A 12 -6.58 5.48 -15.10
C ARG A 12 -7.78 5.69 -16.02
N ASP A 13 -7.86 4.96 -17.13
CA ASP A 13 -8.99 5.05 -18.04
C ASP A 13 -10.28 4.50 -17.39
N GLN A 14 -10.21 3.36 -16.67
CA GLN A 14 -11.34 2.88 -15.86
C GLN A 14 -11.83 3.91 -14.83
N ILE A 15 -10.91 4.66 -14.21
CA ILE A 15 -11.26 5.72 -13.25
C ILE A 15 -11.96 6.88 -13.96
N LYS A 16 -11.46 7.34 -15.12
CA LYS A 16 -12.11 8.41 -15.89
C LYS A 16 -13.56 8.05 -16.27
N ASP A 17 -13.78 6.81 -16.69
CA ASP A 17 -15.13 6.33 -17.02
C ASP A 17 -16.02 6.25 -15.78
N ALA A 18 -15.48 5.75 -14.66
CA ALA A 18 -16.20 5.71 -13.39
C ALA A 18 -16.53 7.11 -12.86
N GLU A 19 -15.65 8.09 -13.04
CA GLU A 19 -15.89 9.50 -12.69
C GLU A 19 -17.02 10.11 -13.51
N ARG A 20 -17.07 9.84 -14.82
CA ARG A 20 -18.22 10.23 -15.65
C ARG A 20 -19.51 9.59 -15.12
N GLN A 21 -19.50 8.28 -14.88
CA GLN A 21 -20.68 7.56 -14.41
C GLN A 21 -21.18 8.05 -13.03
N VAL A 22 -20.27 8.44 -12.13
CA VAL A 22 -20.62 9.07 -10.85
C VAL A 22 -21.24 10.43 -11.06
N LYS A 23 -20.67 11.27 -11.93
CA LYS A 23 -21.20 12.60 -12.24
C LYS A 23 -22.60 12.55 -12.85
N ASP A 24 -22.84 11.60 -13.75
CA ASP A 24 -24.16 11.41 -14.36
C ASP A 24 -25.17 10.89 -13.34
N ALA A 25 -24.80 9.89 -12.53
CA ALA A 25 -25.66 9.40 -11.45
C ALA A 25 -25.92 10.47 -10.37
N GLN A 26 -24.97 11.39 -10.13
CA GLN A 26 -25.16 12.51 -9.22
C GLN A 26 -26.23 13.48 -9.73
N ARG A 27 -26.28 13.73 -11.05
CA ARG A 27 -27.31 14.57 -11.67
C ARG A 27 -28.69 13.92 -11.54
N GLU A 28 -28.80 12.62 -11.82
CA GLU A 28 -30.03 11.85 -11.66
C GLU A 28 -30.51 11.82 -10.20
N ALA A 29 -29.58 11.64 -9.24
CA ALA A 29 -29.89 11.58 -7.81
C ALA A 29 -30.34 12.93 -7.20
N LYS A 30 -30.04 14.08 -7.82
CA LYS A 30 -30.45 15.41 -7.31
C LYS A 30 -31.97 15.60 -7.29
N HIS A 31 -32.66 15.07 -8.29
CA HIS A 31 -34.12 15.13 -8.41
C HIS A 31 -34.78 13.74 -8.44
N GLY A 32 -33.98 12.68 -8.34
CA GLY A 32 -34.43 11.30 -8.37
C GLY A 32 -34.92 10.76 -7.03
N SER A 33 -35.43 9.53 -7.08
CA SER A 33 -35.93 8.80 -5.93
C SER A 33 -34.80 8.29 -5.03
N VAL A 34 -35.17 7.62 -3.94
CA VAL A 34 -34.23 6.90 -3.06
C VAL A 34 -33.37 5.90 -3.86
N LYS A 35 -33.93 5.29 -4.91
CA LYS A 35 -33.22 4.34 -5.76
C LYS A 35 -32.05 4.99 -6.51
N GLU A 36 -32.24 6.17 -7.10
CA GLU A 36 -31.19 6.91 -7.82
C GLU A 36 -30.09 7.38 -6.87
N LYS A 37 -30.44 7.80 -5.64
CA LYS A 37 -29.44 8.12 -4.59
C LYS A 37 -28.59 6.90 -4.22
N MET A 38 -29.22 5.73 -4.04
CA MET A 38 -28.48 4.49 -3.78
C MET A 38 -27.56 4.08 -4.94
N VAL A 39 -27.96 4.32 -6.20
CA VAL A 39 -27.12 4.06 -7.37
C VAL A 39 -25.89 4.98 -7.39
N HIS A 40 -26.07 6.27 -7.11
CA HIS A 40 -24.97 7.22 -6.99
C HIS A 40 -23.96 6.75 -5.92
N ASP A 41 -24.42 6.36 -4.73
CA ASP A 41 -23.53 5.95 -3.64
C ASP A 41 -22.76 4.67 -3.98
N LYS A 42 -23.39 3.71 -4.66
CA LYS A 42 -22.70 2.50 -5.17
C LYS A 42 -21.61 2.84 -6.18
N LYS A 43 -21.88 3.74 -7.12
CA LYS A 43 -20.90 4.19 -8.11
C LYS A 43 -19.76 4.96 -7.46
N LYS A 44 -20.05 5.84 -6.50
CA LYS A 44 -19.05 6.58 -5.72
C LYS A 44 -18.11 5.64 -4.95
N LYS A 45 -18.67 4.64 -4.25
CA LYS A 45 -17.88 3.62 -3.54
C LYS A 45 -17.02 2.79 -4.49
N THR A 46 -17.52 2.51 -5.69
CA THR A 46 -16.75 1.81 -6.73
C THR A 46 -15.58 2.66 -7.22
N LEU A 47 -15.81 3.96 -7.47
CA LEU A 47 -14.77 4.91 -7.87
C LEU A 47 -13.67 5.02 -6.81
N GLU A 48 -14.05 5.17 -5.54
CA GLU A 48 -13.09 5.21 -4.42
C GLU A 48 -12.20 3.96 -4.38
N ARG A 49 -12.82 2.77 -4.49
CA ARG A 49 -12.07 1.51 -4.58
C ARG A 49 -11.12 1.46 -5.78
N LEU A 50 -11.52 2.00 -6.93
CA LEU A 50 -10.64 2.05 -8.11
C LEU A 50 -9.45 2.98 -7.89
N LYS A 51 -9.66 4.14 -7.25
CA LYS A 51 -8.59 5.08 -6.87
C LYS A 51 -7.59 4.45 -5.90
N ASP A 52 -8.07 3.74 -4.88
CA ASP A 52 -7.20 3.01 -3.94
C ASP A 52 -6.34 1.95 -4.65
N GLN A 53 -6.93 1.27 -5.64
CA GLN A 53 -6.20 0.27 -6.43
C GLN A 53 -5.15 0.93 -7.33
N LEU A 54 -5.45 2.09 -7.92
CA LEU A 54 -4.47 2.86 -8.70
C LEU A 54 -3.31 3.31 -7.82
N ALA A 55 -3.58 3.91 -6.66
CA ALA A 55 -2.54 4.38 -5.74
C ALA A 55 -1.56 3.25 -5.35
N LYS A 56 -2.07 2.03 -5.11
CA LYS A 56 -1.22 0.86 -4.84
C LYS A 56 -0.33 0.47 -6.01
N LEU A 57 -0.81 0.59 -7.25
CA LEU A 57 -0.01 0.29 -8.45
C LEU A 57 1.05 1.36 -8.70
N GLU A 58 0.72 2.64 -8.46
CA GLU A 58 1.67 3.75 -8.59
C GLU A 58 2.81 3.63 -7.58
N ILE A 59 2.49 3.34 -6.29
CA ILE A 59 3.52 3.06 -5.27
C ILE A 59 4.41 1.89 -5.71
N GLN A 60 3.82 0.81 -6.25
CA GLN A 60 4.59 -0.34 -6.72
C GLN A 60 5.50 0.00 -7.92
N GLU A 61 5.11 0.94 -8.77
CA GLU A 61 5.90 1.38 -9.91
C GLU A 61 7.10 2.20 -9.45
N THR A 62 6.87 3.16 -8.56
CA THR A 62 7.93 3.96 -7.92
C THR A 62 8.93 3.06 -7.20
N ASP A 63 8.46 2.14 -6.35
CA ASP A 63 9.31 1.18 -5.64
C ASP A 63 10.20 0.37 -6.58
N ARG A 64 9.69 -0.01 -7.76
CA ARG A 64 10.46 -0.80 -8.74
C ARG A 64 11.46 0.04 -9.51
N ASP A 65 11.12 1.27 -9.83
CA ASP A 65 11.98 2.17 -10.58
C ASP A 65 13.16 2.64 -9.71
N GLU A 66 12.88 3.08 -8.47
CA GLU A 66 13.91 3.52 -7.53
C GLU A 66 14.86 2.38 -7.14
N ASN A 67 14.35 1.15 -6.99
CA ASN A 67 15.18 -0.02 -6.65
C ASN A 67 15.79 -0.73 -7.86
N LYS A 68 15.64 -0.20 -9.08
CA LYS A 68 16.10 -0.88 -10.31
C LYS A 68 17.60 -1.18 -10.32
N THR A 69 18.40 -0.34 -9.68
CA THR A 69 19.86 -0.45 -9.62
C THR A 69 20.39 -0.72 -8.20
N ILE A 70 19.52 -0.87 -7.20
CA ILE A 70 19.90 -0.94 -5.78
C ILE A 70 19.56 -2.33 -5.21
N ALA A 71 20.57 -3.00 -4.66
CA ALA A 71 20.40 -4.28 -3.97
C ALA A 71 20.21 -4.09 -2.46
N LEU A 72 18.95 -4.11 -2.00
CA LEU A 72 18.60 -3.91 -0.58
C LEU A 72 18.88 -5.11 0.33
N GLY A 73 19.17 -6.29 -0.24
CA GLY A 73 19.25 -7.54 0.53
C GLY A 73 20.37 -7.57 1.57
N THR A 74 21.57 -7.13 1.18
CA THR A 74 22.77 -7.21 2.03
C THR A 74 22.67 -6.29 3.24
N SER A 75 22.26 -5.03 3.03
CA SER A 75 22.07 -4.08 4.13
C SER A 75 21.00 -4.54 5.10
N LYS A 76 19.85 -4.98 4.58
CA LYS A 76 18.74 -5.49 5.38
C LYS A 76 19.09 -6.70 6.24
N LEU A 77 19.99 -7.57 5.76
CA LEU A 77 20.31 -8.83 6.45
C LEU A 77 21.49 -8.74 7.42
N ASN A 78 22.41 -7.80 7.18
CA ASN A 78 23.72 -7.82 7.81
C ASN A 78 24.14 -6.49 8.44
N TYR A 79 23.62 -5.36 7.95
CA TYR A 79 24.07 -4.03 8.40
C TYR A 79 23.00 -3.25 9.18
N LEU A 80 21.74 -3.64 9.09
CA LEU A 80 20.65 -3.05 9.87
C LEU A 80 20.32 -3.92 11.07
N ASP A 81 20.20 -3.29 12.25
CA ASP A 81 19.69 -3.97 13.43
C ASP A 81 18.20 -4.31 13.23
N PRO A 82 17.82 -5.60 13.20
CA PRO A 82 16.45 -6.02 12.92
C PRO A 82 15.44 -5.49 13.95
N ARG A 83 15.88 -5.16 15.17
CA ARG A 83 15.01 -4.59 16.22
C ARG A 83 14.45 -3.22 15.83
N ILE A 84 15.18 -2.45 15.01
CA ILE A 84 14.70 -1.17 14.47
C ILE A 84 13.45 -1.40 13.63
N SER A 85 13.52 -2.34 12.67
CA SER A 85 12.38 -2.67 11.81
C SER A 85 11.23 -3.33 12.59
N VAL A 86 11.54 -4.18 13.57
CA VAL A 86 10.52 -4.80 14.44
C VAL A 86 9.77 -3.75 15.25
N ALA A 87 10.48 -2.81 15.87
CA ALA A 87 9.88 -1.75 16.67
C ALA A 87 8.98 -0.85 15.82
N TRP A 88 9.42 -0.48 14.62
CA TRP A 88 8.61 0.24 13.65
C TRP A 88 7.34 -0.54 13.27
N CYS A 89 7.45 -1.86 13.00
CA CYS A 89 6.30 -2.71 12.69
C CYS A 89 5.28 -2.73 13.84
N LYS A 90 5.75 -2.90 15.10
CA LYS A 90 4.87 -2.89 16.28
C LYS A 90 4.21 -1.53 16.49
N LYS A 91 4.98 -0.43 16.34
CA LYS A 91 4.50 0.93 16.54
C LYS A 91 3.40 1.34 15.56
N TYR A 92 3.52 0.96 14.29
CA TYR A 92 2.57 1.30 13.23
C TYR A 92 1.62 0.16 12.86
N SER A 93 1.57 -0.91 13.66
CA SER A 93 0.73 -2.09 13.41
C SER A 93 0.92 -2.69 12.01
N VAL A 94 2.17 -2.67 11.51
CA VAL A 94 2.52 -3.27 10.21
C VAL A 94 2.89 -4.74 10.42
N PRO A 95 2.27 -5.69 9.69
CA PRO A 95 2.60 -7.10 9.83
C PRO A 95 4.07 -7.37 9.45
N ILE A 96 4.80 -8.06 10.33
CA ILE A 96 6.25 -8.27 10.19
C ILE A 96 6.61 -9.07 8.92
N GLU A 97 5.69 -9.90 8.42
CA GLU A 97 5.82 -10.65 7.19
C GLU A 97 5.84 -9.79 5.92
N LYS A 98 5.39 -8.53 6.01
CA LYS A 98 5.54 -7.54 4.93
C LYS A 98 6.97 -7.04 4.82
N ILE A 99 7.72 -7.07 5.92
CA ILE A 99 9.13 -6.65 5.95
C ILE A 99 10.05 -7.84 5.80
N TYR A 100 9.87 -8.91 6.57
CA TYR A 100 10.74 -10.09 6.55
C TYR A 100 10.03 -11.32 6.01
N ASN A 101 10.63 -12.02 5.05
CA ASN A 101 10.15 -13.33 4.59
C ASN A 101 10.35 -14.41 5.67
N LYS A 102 9.87 -15.64 5.42
CA LYS A 102 9.93 -16.74 6.41
C LYS A 102 11.34 -16.97 6.96
N THR A 103 12.32 -17.19 6.10
CA THR A 103 13.73 -17.43 6.47
C THR A 103 14.31 -16.27 7.28
N GLN A 104 13.98 -15.03 6.90
CA GLN A 104 14.45 -13.83 7.60
C GLN A 104 13.84 -13.71 9.01
N ARG A 105 12.56 -14.05 9.18
CA ARG A 105 11.91 -14.06 10.50
C ARG A 105 12.50 -15.13 11.41
N ASP A 106 12.89 -16.26 10.86
CA ASP A 106 13.55 -17.30 11.64
C ASP A 106 14.97 -16.86 12.06
N LYS A 107 15.74 -16.22 11.17
CA LYS A 107 17.05 -15.60 11.51
C LYS A 107 16.93 -14.53 12.60
N PHE A 108 15.88 -13.70 12.54
CA PHE A 108 15.69 -12.56 13.43
C PHE A 108 14.67 -12.82 14.55
N ARG A 109 14.39 -14.08 14.88
CA ARG A 109 13.43 -14.47 15.91
C ARG A 109 13.68 -13.76 17.24
N TRP A 110 14.95 -13.76 17.66
CA TRP A 110 15.41 -13.08 18.87
C TRP A 110 15.00 -11.59 18.91
N ALA A 111 15.07 -10.88 17.79
CA ALA A 111 14.71 -9.46 17.71
C ALA A 111 13.19 -9.26 17.74
N ILE A 112 12.43 -10.16 17.08
CA ILE A 112 10.97 -10.12 17.03
C ILE A 112 10.37 -10.29 18.44
N ASP A 113 10.92 -11.22 19.21
CA ASP A 113 10.41 -11.56 20.54
C ASP A 113 10.80 -10.50 21.58
N MET A 114 12.01 -9.93 21.50
CA MET A 114 12.54 -9.02 22.53
C MET A 114 12.27 -7.53 22.28
N ALA A 115 12.14 -7.06 21.04
CA ALA A 115 12.03 -5.62 20.78
C ALA A 115 10.62 -5.09 21.02
N GLY A 116 10.47 -4.10 21.89
CA GLY A 116 9.24 -3.31 22.04
C GLY A 116 9.09 -2.22 20.97
N PRO A 117 7.93 -1.54 20.90
CA PRO A 117 7.66 -0.46 19.94
C PRO A 117 8.54 0.79 20.16
N ASP A 118 9.11 0.96 21.35
CA ASP A 118 9.92 2.13 21.73
C ASP A 118 11.43 1.87 21.66
N TYR A 119 11.85 0.76 21.05
CA TYR A 119 13.26 0.44 20.89
C TYR A 119 14.02 1.56 20.15
N ARG A 120 15.20 1.91 20.66
CA ARG A 120 16.08 2.95 20.13
C ARG A 120 17.51 2.43 20.09
N PHE A 121 18.09 2.34 18.89
CA PHE A 121 19.43 1.79 18.67
C PHE A 121 20.52 2.65 19.32
N ASP A 122 20.37 3.97 19.26
CA ASP A 122 21.29 4.98 19.84
C ASP A 122 21.37 4.95 21.37
N LYS A 123 20.46 4.23 22.04
CA LYS A 123 20.42 4.12 23.50
C LYS A 123 21.01 2.82 24.04
N ILE A 124 21.60 2.00 23.18
CA ILE A 124 22.37 0.82 23.61
C ILE A 124 23.75 1.33 24.02
N LYS A 125 24.01 1.34 25.32
CA LYS A 125 25.33 1.57 25.89
C LYS A 125 26.21 0.33 25.73
#